data_AF-A0A7K5TTW0-F1
#
_entry.id   AF-A0A7K5TTW0-F1
#
_cell.length_a   1.000
_cell.length_b   1.000
_cell.length_c   1.000
_cell.angle_alpha   90.00
_cell.angle_beta   90.00
_cell.angle_gamma   90.00
#
_symmetry.space_group_name_H-M   'P 1'
#
loop_
_entity.id
_entity.type
_entity.pdbx_description
1 polymer ?
#
loop_
_entity_poly.entity_id
_entity_poly.type
_entity_poly.pdbx_seq_one_letter_code
_entity_poly.pdbx_strand_id
1 'polypeptide(L)'
;ARVLDIARRLSLGAALGGHGEEEEEEEEEKEEEEGCEKHQEPLRVFCKEDQALLCGVCRESRAHRAHTLLPLRQARQDYETQLQAQLQTLRDDRDKLLEFRQAEMRRNW
;
A
#
# COMPACT_ATOMS: atom_id res chain seq x y z
N ALA A 1 13.70 -1.06 -7.29
CA ALA A 1 13.17 -1.43 -5.97
C ALA A 1 12.18 -0.36 -5.55
N ARG A 2 10.86 -0.62 -5.52
CA ARG A 2 9.87 0.45 -5.25
C ARG A 2 8.56 0.00 -4.57
N VAL A 3 8.11 -1.25 -4.78
CA VAL A 3 6.80 -1.70 -4.24
C VAL A 3 6.84 -1.88 -2.72
N LEU A 4 7.97 -2.31 -2.14
CA LEU A 4 8.12 -2.49 -0.69
C LEU A 4 8.17 -1.16 0.07
N ASP A 5 8.83 -0.13 -0.48
CA ASP A 5 8.84 1.21 0.11
C ASP A 5 7.47 1.89 0.05
N ILE A 6 6.75 1.71 -1.06
CA ILE A 6 5.36 2.17 -1.18
C ILE A 6 4.47 1.42 -0.19
N ALA A 7 4.58 0.09 -0.09
CA ALA A 7 3.79 -0.70 0.86
C ALA A 7 4.03 -0.29 2.32
N ARG A 8 5.28 0.01 2.70
CA ARG A 8 5.61 0.53 4.03
C ARG A 8 4.92 1.88 4.30
N ARG A 9 4.85 2.76 3.30
CA ARG A 9 4.12 4.06 3.35
C ARG A 9 2.59 3.91 3.37
N LEU A 10 2.05 2.80 2.87
CA LEU A 10 0.60 2.53 2.86
C LEU A 10 0.12 1.83 4.14
N SER A 11 0.99 1.17 4.91
CA SER A 11 0.58 0.23 5.98
C SER A 11 0.34 0.86 7.37
N LEU A 12 0.19 2.18 7.50
CA LEU A 12 -0.15 2.81 8.77
C LEU A 12 -1.66 2.66 9.07
N GLY A 13 -1.99 1.58 9.76
CA GLY A 13 -3.27 1.39 10.44
C GLY A 13 -3.62 -0.06 10.75
N ALA A 14 -3.03 -0.66 11.79
CA ALA A 14 -3.68 -1.63 12.68
C ALA A 14 -2.70 -2.20 13.74
N ALA A 15 -2.80 -1.62 14.94
CA ALA A 15 -2.82 -2.26 16.26
C ALA A 15 -1.93 -3.49 16.53
N LEU A 16 -0.96 -3.31 17.43
CA LEU A 16 -0.68 -4.29 18.48
C LEU A 16 -0.68 -3.60 19.85
N GLY A 17 -1.55 -4.09 20.74
CA GLY A 17 -1.39 -3.95 22.20
C GLY A 17 -2.41 -3.03 22.87
N GLY A 18 -3.29 -3.62 23.67
CA GLY A 18 -4.06 -2.90 24.68
C GLY A 18 -3.54 -3.20 26.09
N HIS A 19 -3.25 -2.15 26.86
CA HIS A 19 -3.45 -2.06 28.31
C HIS A 19 -3.48 -0.57 28.67
N GLY A 20 -4.44 -0.18 29.51
CA GLY A 20 -4.89 1.21 29.64
C GLY A 20 -4.11 2.09 30.58
N GLU A 21 -4.72 3.27 30.75
CA GLU A 21 -4.47 4.39 31.67
C GLU A 21 -3.59 5.53 31.13
N GLU A 22 -4.33 6.52 30.60
CA GLU A 22 -4.15 7.98 30.63
C GLU A 22 -2.74 8.54 30.89
N GLU A 23 -2.12 9.11 29.85
CA GLU A 23 -1.27 10.30 29.94
C GLU A 23 -1.26 11.01 28.58
N GLU A 24 -1.65 12.29 28.59
CA GLU A 24 -1.64 13.19 27.44
C GLU A 24 -0.19 13.51 27.06
N GLU A 25 0.33 12.84 26.05
CA GLU A 25 1.52 13.31 25.33
C GLU A 25 1.17 13.36 23.84
N GLU A 26 1.10 14.58 23.31
CA GLU A 26 1.15 14.87 21.88
C GLU A 26 2.51 14.37 21.36
N GLU A 27 2.64 13.07 21.12
CA GLU A 27 3.71 12.55 20.29
C GLU A 27 3.44 13.03 18.86
N GLU A 28 4.01 14.18 18.53
CA GLU A 28 4.34 14.53 17.15
C GLU A 28 5.19 13.39 16.60
N GLU A 29 4.54 12.38 16.01
CA GLU A 29 5.17 11.48 15.07
C GLU A 29 5.75 12.37 13.97
N LYS A 30 7.03 12.74 14.13
CA LYS A 30 7.83 13.23 13.03
C LYS A 30 8.03 12.05 12.09
N GLU A 31 6.98 11.75 11.32
CA GLU A 31 7.12 11.19 10.01
C GLU A 31 8.20 12.05 9.34
N GLU A 32 9.41 11.52 9.24
CA GLU A 32 10.41 12.04 8.31
C GLU A 32 9.77 11.85 6.92
N GLU A 33 8.87 12.77 6.54
CA GLU A 33 8.38 12.92 5.17
C GLU A 33 9.64 13.22 4.36
N GLU A 34 10.30 12.18 3.87
CA GLU A 34 11.33 12.29 2.85
C GLU A 34 10.70 13.04 1.69
N GLY A 35 10.91 14.36 1.70
CA GLY A 35 10.38 15.27 0.70
C GLY A 35 10.95 14.93 -0.66
N CYS A 36 10.35 15.48 -1.71
CA CYS A 36 10.93 15.38 -3.03
C CYS A 36 12.39 15.87 -3.00
N GLU A 37 13.36 15.05 -3.39
CA GLU A 37 14.79 15.42 -3.38
C GLU A 37 15.09 16.74 -4.11
N LYS A 38 14.28 17.05 -5.14
CA LYS A 38 14.44 18.26 -5.97
C LYS A 38 13.79 19.50 -5.37
N HIS A 39 12.68 19.34 -4.66
CA HIS A 39 11.83 20.45 -4.24
C HIS A 39 11.72 20.59 -2.71
N GLN A 40 12.21 19.60 -1.95
CA GLN A 40 12.12 19.49 -0.50
C GLN A 40 10.67 19.64 0.04
N GLU A 41 9.70 19.29 -0.80
CA GLU A 41 8.28 19.34 -0.50
C GLU A 41 7.72 17.95 -0.18
N PRO A 42 6.69 17.86 0.68
CA PRO A 42 6.09 16.59 1.05
C PRO A 42 5.42 15.91 -0.14
N LEU A 43 5.56 14.59 -0.19
CA LEU A 43 5.08 13.76 -1.29
C LEU A 43 3.64 13.30 -1.04
N ARG A 44 2.66 14.08 -1.53
CA ARG A 44 1.23 13.87 -1.22
C ARG A 44 0.41 13.30 -2.39
N VAL A 45 1.02 13.18 -3.57
CA VAL A 45 0.36 12.78 -4.82
C VAL A 45 1.01 11.51 -5.35
N PHE A 46 0.23 10.59 -5.87
CA PHE A 46 0.68 9.36 -6.50
C PHE A 46 0.40 9.39 -8.01
N CYS A 47 1.39 9.03 -8.81
CA CYS A 47 1.26 8.82 -10.25
C CYS A 47 1.11 7.33 -10.56
N LYS A 48 0.02 6.94 -11.23
CA LYS A 48 -0.27 5.53 -11.54
C LYS A 48 0.70 4.94 -12.56
N GLU A 49 1.03 5.72 -13.59
CA GLU A 49 1.86 5.29 -14.72
C GLU A 49 3.32 5.10 -14.29
N ASP A 50 3.85 6.03 -13.49
CA ASP A 50 5.24 5.97 -13.02
C ASP A 50 5.41 5.21 -11.69
N GLN A 51 4.29 4.80 -11.08
CA GLN A 51 4.21 4.20 -9.73
C GLN A 51 5.09 4.96 -8.73
N ALA A 52 4.87 6.28 -8.67
CA ALA A 52 5.75 7.21 -7.96
C ALA A 52 4.95 8.19 -7.11
N LEU A 53 5.50 8.55 -5.96
CA LEU A 53 4.99 9.65 -5.16
C LEU A 53 5.64 10.96 -5.61
N LEU A 54 4.82 12.01 -5.73
CA LEU A 54 5.16 13.32 -6.27
C LEU A 54 4.80 14.40 -5.23
N CYS A 55 5.61 15.46 -5.19
CA CYS A 55 5.25 16.71 -4.51
C CYS A 55 4.32 17.57 -5.38
N GLY A 56 3.84 18.69 -4.83
CA GLY A 56 3.00 19.65 -5.53
C GLY A 56 3.63 20.17 -6.83
N VAL A 57 4.92 20.52 -6.80
CA VAL A 57 5.63 21.01 -7.98
C VAL A 57 5.83 19.92 -9.04
N CYS A 58 6.20 18.69 -8.64
CA CYS A 58 6.36 17.58 -9.58
C CYS A 58 5.04 17.24 -10.29
N ARG A 59 3.91 17.32 -9.58
CA ARG A 59 2.58 17.13 -10.17
C ARG A 59 2.29 18.09 -11.32
N GLU A 60 2.71 19.33 -11.22
CA GLU A 60 2.46 20.37 -12.25
C GLU A 60 3.46 20.31 -13.41
N SER A 61 4.53 19.53 -13.25
CA SER A 61 5.54 19.38 -14.28
C SER A 61 4.95 18.79 -15.58
N ARG A 62 5.53 19.17 -16.72
CA ARG A 62 5.15 18.61 -18.03
C ARG A 62 5.28 17.09 -18.10
N ALA A 63 6.15 16.50 -17.26
CA ALA A 63 6.36 15.06 -17.21
C ALA A 63 5.12 14.29 -16.74
N HIS A 64 4.34 14.85 -15.81
CA HIS A 64 3.18 14.17 -15.22
C HIS A 64 1.83 14.77 -15.66
N ARG A 65 1.85 15.77 -16.56
CA ARG A 65 0.64 16.49 -17.01
C ARG A 65 -0.41 15.60 -17.67
N ALA A 66 0.02 14.52 -18.33
CA ALA A 66 -0.87 13.56 -19.01
C ALA A 66 -1.14 12.29 -18.18
N HIS A 67 -0.54 12.17 -16.99
CA HIS A 67 -0.64 10.98 -16.16
C HIS A 67 -1.83 11.07 -15.19
N THR A 68 -2.29 9.91 -14.76
CA THR A 68 -3.36 9.78 -13.78
C THR A 68 -2.76 9.99 -12.39
N LEU A 69 -3.05 11.15 -11.82
CA LEU A 69 -2.58 11.55 -10.50
C LEU A 69 -3.69 11.39 -9.47
N LEU A 70 -3.41 10.65 -8.40
CA LEU A 70 -4.30 10.48 -7.27
C LEU A 70 -3.70 11.08 -6.00
N PRO A 71 -4.53 11.59 -5.06
CA PRO A 71 -4.07 11.82 -3.69
C PRO A 71 -3.57 10.52 -3.06
N LEU A 72 -2.53 10.60 -2.22
CA LEU A 72 -1.93 9.44 -1.55
C LEU A 72 -2.97 8.57 -0.83
N ARG A 73 -3.89 9.19 -0.07
CA ARG A 73 -4.95 8.45 0.65
C ARG A 73 -5.84 7.63 -0.27
N GLN A 74 -6.16 8.16 -1.45
CA GLN A 74 -7.00 7.46 -2.43
C GLN A 74 -6.22 6.32 -3.09
N ALA A 75 -4.97 6.57 -3.47
CA ALA A 75 -4.09 5.53 -4.01
C ALA A 75 -3.92 4.38 -3.00
N ARG A 76 -3.74 4.69 -1.70
CA ARG A 76 -3.68 3.69 -0.63
C ARG A 76 -4.88 2.76 -0.66
N GLN A 77 -6.07 3.33 -0.60
CA GLN A 77 -7.31 2.57 -0.53
C GLN A 77 -7.55 1.72 -1.78
N ASP A 78 -7.27 2.26 -2.96
CA ASP A 78 -7.36 1.53 -4.24
C ASP A 78 -6.45 0.30 -4.23
N TYR A 79 -5.17 0.47 -3.84
CA TYR A 79 -4.20 -0.62 -3.80
C TYR A 79 -4.49 -1.64 -2.70
N GLU A 80 -4.89 -1.21 -1.51
CA GLU A 80 -5.32 -2.12 -0.45
C GLU A 80 -6.45 -3.03 -0.94
N THR A 81 -7.47 -2.45 -1.57
CA THR A 81 -8.60 -3.20 -2.13
C THR A 81 -8.14 -4.18 -3.21
N GLN A 82 -7.29 -3.73 -4.13
CA GLN A 82 -6.76 -4.57 -5.20
C GLN A 82 -5.93 -5.74 -4.65
N LEU A 83 -5.05 -5.47 -3.69
CA LEU A 83 -4.19 -6.49 -3.08
C LEU A 83 -5.00 -7.49 -2.26
N GLN A 84 -6.03 -7.04 -1.53
CA GLN A 84 -6.93 -7.94 -0.81
C GLN A 84 -7.69 -8.87 -1.76
N ALA A 85 -8.21 -8.35 -2.87
CA ALA A 85 -8.89 -9.17 -3.87
C ALA A 85 -7.95 -10.22 -4.48
N GLN A 86 -6.74 -9.82 -4.87
CA GLN A 86 -5.73 -10.74 -5.41
C GLN A 86 -5.32 -11.80 -4.39
N LEU A 87 -5.11 -11.42 -3.12
CA LEU A 87 -4.78 -12.34 -2.06
C LEU A 87 -5.90 -13.36 -1.82
N GLN A 88 -7.16 -12.93 -1.90
CA GLN A 88 -8.29 -13.85 -1.75
C GLN A 88 -8.34 -14.86 -2.89
N THR A 89 -8.16 -14.42 -4.15
CA THR A 89 -8.07 -15.33 -5.30
C THR A 89 -6.98 -16.38 -5.11
N LEU A 90 -5.80 -15.97 -4.66
CA LEU A 90 -4.69 -16.90 -4.40
C LEU A 90 -5.00 -17.91 -3.29
N ARG A 91 -5.73 -17.51 -2.25
CA ARG A 91 -6.18 -18.42 -1.18
C ARG A 91 -7.18 -19.44 -1.71
N ASP A 92 -8.15 -18.99 -2.50
CA ASP A 92 -9.16 -19.88 -3.08
C ASP A 92 -8.52 -20.90 -4.02
N ASP A 93 -7.56 -20.48 -4.85
CA ASP A 93 -6.87 -21.38 -5.77
C ASP A 93 -5.98 -22.39 -5.03
N ARG A 94 -5.30 -21.96 -3.96
CA ARG A 94 -4.58 -22.88 -3.06
C ARG A 94 -5.55 -23.93 -2.49
N ASP A 95 -6.72 -23.52 -2.01
CA ASP A 95 -7.66 -24.42 -1.35
C ASP A 95 -8.22 -25.44 -2.34
N LYS A 96 -8.58 -25.01 -3.57
CA LYS A 96 -8.97 -25.92 -4.65
C LYS A 96 -7.88 -26.93 -4.99
N LEU A 97 -6.62 -26.51 -5.05
CA LEU A 97 -5.49 -27.40 -5.32
C LEU A 97 -5.30 -28.44 -4.20
N LEU A 98 -5.48 -28.03 -2.94
CA LEU A 98 -5.42 -28.94 -1.80
C LEU A 98 -6.58 -29.95 -1.81
N GLU A 99 -7.79 -29.51 -2.12
CA GLU A 99 -8.95 -30.39 -2.28
C GLU A 99 -8.75 -31.39 -3.41
N PHE A 100 -8.28 -30.94 -4.57
CA PHE A 100 -7.97 -31.79 -5.71
C PHE A 100 -6.95 -32.86 -5.33
N ARG A 101 -5.85 -32.46 -4.69
CA ARG A 101 -4.81 -33.38 -4.20
C ARG A 101 -5.36 -34.43 -3.23
N GLN A 102 -6.21 -34.02 -2.29
CA GLN A 102 -6.84 -34.95 -1.35
C GLN A 102 -7.79 -35.93 -2.06
N ALA A 103 -8.58 -35.45 -3.03
CA ALA A 103 -9.47 -36.29 -3.82
C ALA A 103 -8.70 -37.31 -4.67
N GLU A 104 -7.58 -36.92 -5.27
CA GLU A 104 -6.70 -37.85 -6.00
C GLU A 104 -6.11 -38.92 -5.08
N MET A 105 -5.63 -38.54 -3.88
CA MET A 105 -5.13 -39.51 -2.91
C MET A 105 -6.20 -40.53 -2.50
N ARG A 106 -7.46 -40.10 -2.33
CA ARG A 106 -8.57 -41.01 -2.00
C ARG A 106 -8.96 -41.94 -3.15
N ARG A 107 -8.76 -41.53 -4.40
CA ARG A 107 -9.06 -42.34 -5.61
C ARG A 107 -8.00 -43.39 -5.90
N ASN A 108 -6.77 -43.15 -5.45
CA ASN A 108 -5.61 -44.00 -5.72
C ASN A 108 -5.39 -45.11 -4.66
N TRP A 109 -6.37 -45.36 -3.80
CA TRP A 109 -6.39 -46.41 -2.77
C TRP A 109 -7.64 -47.27 -2.94
#